data_AF-A0A3D0MII1-F1
#
_entry.id   AF-A0A3D0MII1-F1
#
_cell.length_a   1.000
_cell.length_b   1.000
_cell.length_c   1.000
_cell.angle_alpha   90.00
_cell.angle_beta   90.00
_cell.angle_gamma   90.00
#
_symmetry.space_group_name_H-M   'P 1'
#
loop_
_entity.id
_entity.type
_entity.pdbx_description
1 polymer ?
#
loop_
_entity_poly.entity_id
_entity_poly.type
_entity_poly.pdbx_seq_one_letter_code
_entity_poly.pdbx_strand_id
1 'polypeptide(L)'
;VTEPAPGPVAVISETERLNSWLDEQYEEQLEFSPQTRSVLGDKTDYDQLNDVTLEAQDRVLEWRRQSVAAMRSDFDYDALNDDGKLSYDMWEFTLEQAEAAYPYRNYGYIFGRGGPHVSLPSFMISFHLTDDESDLQAYLSRLQQIDRVLGDLLDRSRQQAADGIRQPRFNYEFALSEIDRVTAGVPFNTDDSSPNSPIWVDLQGKVDAMVKNSVLNSDVAQEYLTQAREILSGEVLAAYD
;
A
#
# COMPACT_ATOMS: atom_id res chain seq x y z
N VAL A 1 -34.74 35.07 38.33
CA VAL A 1 -34.32 33.89 37.55
C VAL A 1 -32.81 33.88 37.60
N THR A 2 -32.22 33.00 38.40
CA THR A 2 -30.76 32.82 38.48
C THR A 2 -30.35 31.80 37.45
N GLU A 3 -29.45 32.21 36.56
CA GLU A 3 -28.84 31.40 35.51
C GLU A 3 -27.99 30.28 36.12
N PRO A 4 -28.02 29.03 35.59
CA PRO A 4 -27.24 27.95 36.15
C PRO A 4 -25.75 28.14 35.83
N ALA A 5 -24.90 27.87 36.81
CA ALA A 5 -23.45 27.95 36.67
C ALA A 5 -22.95 26.96 35.59
N PRO A 6 -21.91 27.32 34.81
CA PRO A 6 -21.32 26.42 33.84
C PRO A 6 -20.74 25.19 34.56
N GLY A 7 -21.07 23.99 34.06
CA GLY A 7 -20.51 22.74 34.58
C GLY A 7 -18.98 22.68 34.43
N PRO A 8 -18.30 21.84 35.21
CA PRO A 8 -16.84 21.73 35.16
C PRO A 8 -16.40 21.28 33.76
N VAL A 9 -15.47 22.03 33.15
CA VAL A 9 -14.77 21.61 31.93
C VAL A 9 -13.95 20.37 32.31
N ALA A 10 -14.19 19.24 31.65
CA ALA A 10 -13.41 18.04 31.87
C ALA A 10 -11.95 18.33 31.48
N VAL A 11 -11.04 18.21 32.45
CA VAL A 11 -9.60 18.27 32.20
C VAL A 11 -9.22 16.92 31.61
N ILE A 12 -8.82 16.91 30.34
CA ILE A 12 -8.32 15.72 29.64
C ILE A 12 -7.01 15.30 30.33
N SER A 13 -6.87 14.01 30.65
CA SER A 13 -5.64 13.47 31.24
C SER A 13 -4.48 13.49 30.26
N GLU A 14 -3.24 13.44 30.75
CA GLU A 14 -2.06 13.42 29.87
C GLU A 14 -2.05 12.19 28.94
N THR A 15 -2.50 11.04 29.43
CA THR A 15 -2.69 9.84 28.61
C THR A 15 -3.73 10.06 27.50
N GLU A 16 -4.89 10.64 27.81
CA GLU A 16 -5.90 10.90 26.78
C GLU A 16 -5.40 11.88 25.73
N ARG A 17 -4.65 12.90 26.14
CA ARG A 17 -4.01 13.86 25.23
C ARG A 17 -2.97 13.16 24.33
N LEU A 18 -2.14 12.28 24.89
CA LEU A 18 -1.18 11.48 24.13
C LEU A 18 -1.89 10.58 23.12
N ASN A 19 -2.95 9.89 23.53
CA ASN A 19 -3.69 8.99 22.63
C ASN A 19 -4.30 9.75 21.46
N SER A 20 -4.94 10.90 21.69
CA SER A 20 -5.48 11.71 20.59
C SER A 20 -4.39 12.20 19.64
N TRP A 21 -3.22 12.58 20.15
CA TRP A 21 -2.09 12.95 19.31
C TRP A 21 -1.54 11.75 18.53
N LEU A 22 -1.42 10.57 19.14
CA LEU A 22 -0.99 9.36 18.46
C LEU A 22 -1.96 8.95 17.34
N ASP A 23 -3.27 9.14 17.54
CA ASP A 23 -4.28 8.92 16.49
C ASP A 23 -4.04 9.85 15.30
N GLU A 24 -3.76 11.14 15.55
CA GLU A 24 -3.40 12.11 14.50
C GLU A 24 -2.11 11.70 13.78
N GLN A 25 -1.08 11.27 14.51
CA GLN A 25 0.17 10.79 13.91
C GLN A 25 -0.03 9.50 13.11
N TYR A 26 -0.95 8.63 13.52
CA TYR A 26 -1.28 7.44 12.75
C TYR A 26 -1.95 7.81 11.42
N GLU A 27 -2.85 8.80 11.42
CA GLU A 27 -3.44 9.31 10.17
C GLU A 27 -2.40 9.94 9.25
N GLU A 28 -1.46 10.74 9.77
CA GLU A 28 -0.33 11.25 8.99
C GLU A 28 0.54 10.10 8.44
N GLN A 29 0.76 9.04 9.23
CA GLN A 29 1.50 7.87 8.76
C GLN A 29 0.84 7.20 7.56
N LEU A 30 -0.50 7.15 7.55
CA LEU A 30 -1.27 6.53 6.49
C LEU A 30 -1.21 7.32 5.17
N GLU A 31 -0.91 8.62 5.20
CA GLU A 31 -0.67 9.43 3.98
C GLU A 31 0.50 8.89 3.14
N PHE A 32 1.47 8.21 3.77
CA PHE A 32 2.60 7.60 3.05
C PHE A 32 2.25 6.24 2.41
N SER A 33 1.07 5.68 2.65
CA SER A 33 0.69 4.34 2.17
C SER A 33 -0.78 4.26 1.75
N PRO A 34 -1.12 4.74 0.54
CA PRO A 34 -2.46 4.58 -0.05
C PRO A 34 -2.95 3.12 -0.04
N GLN A 35 -2.04 2.15 -0.21
CA GLN A 35 -2.40 0.74 -0.16
C GLN A 35 -2.77 0.27 1.25
N THR A 36 -2.11 0.78 2.30
CA THR A 36 -2.51 0.47 3.68
C THR A 36 -3.89 1.03 3.98
N ARG A 37 -4.21 2.25 3.53
CA ARG A 37 -5.57 2.81 3.63
C ARG A 37 -6.61 1.87 3.01
N SER A 38 -6.33 1.38 1.80
CA SER A 38 -7.22 0.41 1.13
C SER A 38 -7.41 -0.89 1.91
N VAL A 39 -6.35 -1.43 2.53
CA VAL A 39 -6.45 -2.63 3.39
C VAL A 39 -7.33 -2.37 4.62
N LEU A 40 -7.35 -1.14 5.13
CA LEU A 40 -8.20 -0.71 6.26
C LEU A 40 -9.63 -0.35 5.83
N GLY A 41 -9.94 -0.40 4.53
CA GLY A 41 -11.25 -0.02 3.98
C GLY A 41 -11.42 1.48 3.74
N ASP A 42 -10.34 2.27 3.83
CA ASP A 42 -10.31 3.69 3.49
C ASP A 42 -9.93 3.87 2.01
N LYS A 43 -10.73 4.68 1.30
CA LYS A 43 -10.59 5.00 -0.12
C LYS A 43 -9.91 6.35 -0.38
N THR A 44 -9.26 6.95 0.60
CA THR A 44 -8.39 8.10 0.36
C THR A 44 -7.22 7.69 -0.53
N ASP A 45 -6.94 8.48 -1.57
CA ASP A 45 -5.92 8.20 -2.60
C ASP A 45 -6.07 6.81 -3.27
N TYR A 46 -7.32 6.37 -3.48
CA TYR A 46 -7.64 5.01 -3.96
C TYR A 46 -7.10 4.67 -5.34
N ASP A 47 -6.72 5.69 -6.11
CA ASP A 47 -6.15 5.59 -7.43
C ASP A 47 -4.62 5.44 -7.39
N GLN A 48 -3.97 5.45 -6.22
CA GLN A 48 -2.51 5.42 -6.09
C GLN A 48 -1.98 4.07 -5.59
N LEU A 49 -0.80 3.68 -6.10
CA LEU A 49 0.07 2.67 -5.49
C LEU A 49 1.18 3.35 -4.69
N ASN A 50 1.71 2.66 -3.68
CA ASN A 50 2.72 3.23 -2.79
C ASN A 50 3.96 3.72 -3.55
N ASP A 51 4.59 4.77 -3.02
CA ASP A 51 5.92 5.20 -3.45
C ASP A 51 6.98 4.28 -2.83
N VAL A 52 7.68 3.51 -3.67
CA VAL A 52 8.63 2.45 -3.27
C VAL A 52 10.09 2.92 -3.29
N THR A 53 10.32 4.20 -3.61
CA THR A 53 11.65 4.79 -3.76
C THR A 53 12.40 4.87 -2.43
N LEU A 54 13.72 5.08 -2.50
CA LEU A 54 14.54 5.30 -1.29
C LEU A 54 14.23 6.68 -0.69
N GLU A 55 13.92 7.66 -1.54
CA GLU A 55 13.54 9.01 -1.15
C GLU A 55 12.22 8.99 -0.36
N ALA A 56 11.26 8.14 -0.71
CA ALA A 56 10.05 7.93 0.08
C ALA A 56 10.35 7.35 1.47
N GLN A 57 11.24 6.36 1.54
CA GLN A 57 11.69 5.80 2.82
C GLN A 57 12.37 6.85 3.70
N ASP A 58 13.18 7.74 3.11
CA ASP A 58 13.81 8.85 3.81
C ASP A 58 12.77 9.83 4.37
N ARG A 59 11.72 10.16 3.60
CA ARG A 59 10.62 11.02 4.07
C ARG A 59 9.88 10.42 5.25
N VAL A 60 9.55 9.12 5.20
CA VAL A 60 8.87 8.42 6.31
C VAL A 60 9.74 8.39 7.57
N LEU A 61 11.05 8.11 7.42
CA LEU A 61 11.95 8.08 8.56
C LEU A 61 12.11 9.47 9.19
N GLU A 62 12.24 10.51 8.37
CA GLU A 62 12.37 11.87 8.87
C GLU A 62 11.10 12.35 9.57
N TRP A 63 9.92 12.06 9.01
CA TRP A 63 8.65 12.29 9.69
C TRP A 63 8.59 11.56 11.05
N ARG A 64 9.04 10.29 11.10
CA ARG A 64 9.07 9.51 12.36
C ARG A 64 10.01 10.10 13.40
N ARG A 65 11.16 10.65 13.00
CA ARG A 65 12.08 11.36 13.90
C ARG A 65 11.41 12.61 14.49
N GLN A 66 10.73 13.37 13.64
CA GLN A 66 10.05 14.60 14.04
C GLN A 66 8.89 14.31 14.99
N SER A 67 8.09 13.28 14.73
CA SER A 67 6.98 12.90 15.61
C SER A 67 7.47 12.44 16.98
N VAL A 68 8.53 11.60 17.06
CA VAL A 68 9.11 11.22 18.36
C VAL A 68 9.71 12.42 19.10
N ALA A 69 10.37 13.34 18.40
CA ALA A 69 10.90 14.55 19.02
C ALA A 69 9.80 15.45 19.58
N ALA A 70 8.68 15.61 18.85
CA ALA A 70 7.49 16.31 19.33
C ALA A 70 6.89 15.60 20.55
N MET A 71 6.73 14.28 20.50
CA MET A 71 6.22 13.48 21.62
C MET A 71 7.04 13.70 22.90
N ARG A 72 8.37 13.63 22.80
CA ARG A 72 9.32 13.86 23.91
C ARG A 72 9.26 15.28 24.49
N SER A 73 8.96 16.26 23.65
CA SER A 73 8.86 17.67 24.04
C SER A 73 7.53 17.98 24.71
N ASP A 74 6.46 17.41 24.17
CA ASP A 74 5.12 17.93 24.42
C ASP A 74 4.37 17.13 25.48
N PHE A 75 4.83 15.92 25.84
CA PHE A 75 4.16 15.04 26.82
C PHE A 75 5.03 14.71 28.03
N ASP A 76 4.46 14.78 29.23
CA ASP A 76 5.11 14.40 30.48
C ASP A 76 4.92 12.91 30.76
N TYR A 77 5.99 12.12 30.56
CA TYR A 77 5.99 10.68 30.78
C TYR A 77 5.55 10.27 32.19
N ASP A 78 5.94 11.03 33.21
CA ASP A 78 5.61 10.69 34.60
C ASP A 78 4.14 10.96 34.95
N ALA A 79 3.46 11.80 34.16
CA ALA A 79 2.03 12.06 34.26
C ALA A 79 1.16 11.04 33.50
N LEU A 80 1.77 10.14 32.70
CA LEU A 80 1.06 9.06 32.01
C LEU A 80 0.71 7.91 32.96
N ASN A 81 -0.44 7.29 32.73
CA ASN A 81 -0.77 5.99 33.30
C ASN A 81 0.02 4.85 32.61
N ASP A 82 -0.11 3.62 33.11
CA ASP A 82 0.67 2.48 32.60
C ASP A 82 0.46 2.21 31.09
N ASP A 83 -0.78 2.32 30.59
CA ASP A 83 -1.09 2.14 29.17
C ASP A 83 -0.49 3.27 28.31
N GLY A 84 -0.55 4.52 28.79
CA GLY A 84 0.04 5.68 28.12
C GLY A 84 1.57 5.55 28.03
N LYS A 85 2.21 5.09 29.11
CA LYS A 85 3.65 4.81 29.12
C LYS A 85 4.01 3.73 28.10
N LEU A 86 3.23 2.65 28.02
CA LEU A 86 3.44 1.62 27.01
C LEU A 86 3.31 2.17 25.59
N SER A 87 2.26 2.93 25.29
CA SER A 87 2.07 3.55 23.97
C SER A 87 3.22 4.50 23.61
N TYR A 88 3.66 5.32 24.56
CA TYR A 88 4.81 6.21 24.44
C TYR A 88 6.09 5.41 24.10
N ASP A 89 6.39 4.38 24.91
CA ASP A 89 7.59 3.53 24.74
C ASP A 89 7.56 2.80 23.40
N MET A 90 6.39 2.32 22.98
CA MET A 90 6.22 1.68 21.67
C MET A 90 6.45 2.65 20.51
N TRP A 91 5.96 3.90 20.62
CA TRP A 91 6.20 4.91 19.59
C TRP A 91 7.70 5.24 19.47
N GLU A 92 8.41 5.43 20.58
CA GLU A 92 9.87 5.60 20.56
C GLU A 92 10.58 4.38 19.97
N PHE A 93 10.25 3.18 20.44
CA PHE A 93 10.88 1.94 20.01
C PHE A 93 10.76 1.73 18.50
N THR A 94 9.64 2.12 17.90
CA THR A 94 9.48 2.00 16.44
C THR A 94 10.44 2.88 15.66
N LEU A 95 10.81 4.06 16.17
CA LEU A 95 11.85 4.89 15.55
C LEU A 95 13.22 4.23 15.72
N GLU A 96 13.55 3.74 16.91
CA GLU A 96 14.83 3.06 17.16
C GLU A 96 15.03 1.88 16.18
N GLN A 97 13.98 1.09 15.97
CA GLN A 97 13.98 -0.02 15.01
C GLN A 97 14.14 0.47 13.56
N ALA A 98 13.46 1.56 13.18
CA ALA A 98 13.58 2.14 11.85
C ALA A 98 15.00 2.68 11.58
N GLU A 99 15.61 3.36 12.55
CA GLU A 99 16.98 3.86 12.46
C GLU A 99 18.01 2.73 12.44
N ALA A 100 17.83 1.71 13.27
CA ALA A 100 18.69 0.53 13.27
C ALA A 100 18.63 -0.24 11.93
N ALA A 101 17.47 -0.28 11.28
CA ALA A 101 17.29 -0.90 9.97
C ALA A 101 17.82 -0.04 8.82
N TYR A 102 17.90 1.29 8.99
CA TYR A 102 18.20 2.23 7.91
C TYR A 102 19.51 1.94 7.16
N PRO A 103 20.65 1.60 7.80
CA PRO A 103 21.88 1.23 7.08
C PRO A 103 21.72 -0.02 6.20
N TYR A 104 20.76 -0.88 6.53
CA TYR A 104 20.50 -2.15 5.84
C TYR A 104 19.31 -2.08 4.88
N ARG A 105 18.70 -0.90 4.68
CA ARG A 105 17.50 -0.76 3.84
C ARG A 105 17.70 -1.29 2.42
N ASN A 106 18.93 -1.26 1.88
CA ASN A 106 19.21 -1.79 0.55
C ASN A 106 19.63 -3.28 0.52
N TYR A 107 19.57 -4.02 1.63
CA TYR A 107 19.99 -5.43 1.68
C TYR A 107 18.87 -6.44 1.43
N GLY A 108 17.61 -6.00 1.33
CA GLY A 108 16.47 -6.88 1.09
C GLY A 108 16.39 -7.40 -0.36
N TYR A 109 16.10 -8.67 -0.56
CA TYR A 109 15.89 -9.25 -1.89
C TYR A 109 14.49 -8.93 -2.40
N ILE A 110 14.40 -8.02 -3.39
CA ILE A 110 13.14 -7.45 -3.86
C ILE A 110 12.30 -8.49 -4.63
N PHE A 111 12.86 -9.09 -5.68
CA PHE A 111 12.19 -10.10 -6.50
C PHE A 111 12.46 -11.52 -5.99
N GLY A 112 12.16 -11.77 -4.72
CA GLY A 112 12.13 -13.10 -4.12
C GLY A 112 10.74 -13.74 -4.20
N ARG A 113 10.58 -14.94 -3.65
CA ARG A 113 9.26 -15.60 -3.58
C ARG A 113 8.21 -14.70 -2.91
N GLY A 114 7.10 -14.45 -3.58
CA GLY A 114 6.03 -13.57 -3.09
C GLY A 114 6.38 -12.08 -3.11
N GLY A 115 7.38 -11.70 -3.92
CA GLY A 115 7.78 -10.32 -4.11
C GLY A 115 6.74 -9.44 -4.83
N PRO A 116 7.12 -8.21 -5.17
CA PRO A 116 6.24 -7.20 -5.78
C PRO A 116 5.50 -7.67 -7.04
N HIS A 117 6.14 -8.52 -7.85
CA HIS A 117 5.56 -9.11 -9.06
C HIS A 117 4.32 -9.99 -8.78
N VAL A 118 4.13 -10.48 -7.55
CA VAL A 118 2.91 -11.20 -7.12
C VAL A 118 2.06 -10.38 -6.17
N SER A 119 2.68 -9.63 -5.27
CA SER A 119 1.95 -8.92 -4.21
C SER A 119 1.11 -7.76 -4.75
N LEU A 120 1.55 -7.07 -5.81
CA LEU A 120 0.78 -6.01 -6.46
C LEU A 120 -0.54 -6.52 -7.06
N PRO A 121 -0.56 -7.53 -7.96
CA PRO A 121 -1.83 -8.06 -8.47
C PRO A 121 -2.66 -8.70 -7.36
N SER A 122 -2.03 -9.37 -6.38
CA SER A 122 -2.75 -9.94 -5.24
C SER A 122 -3.44 -8.86 -4.39
N PHE A 123 -2.80 -7.70 -4.21
CA PHE A 123 -3.40 -6.55 -3.54
C PHE A 123 -4.62 -6.04 -4.30
N MET A 124 -4.52 -5.87 -5.62
CA MET A 124 -5.63 -5.42 -6.47
C MET A 124 -6.82 -6.38 -6.38
N ILE A 125 -6.57 -7.69 -6.44
CA ILE A 125 -7.60 -8.71 -6.32
C ILE A 125 -8.27 -8.63 -4.94
N SER A 126 -7.48 -8.57 -3.87
CA SER A 126 -7.98 -8.81 -2.51
C SER A 126 -8.56 -7.57 -1.82
N PHE A 127 -8.02 -6.38 -2.11
CA PHE A 127 -8.28 -5.17 -1.32
C PHE A 127 -8.84 -4.00 -2.16
N HIS A 128 -8.88 -4.11 -3.48
CA HIS A 128 -9.54 -3.12 -4.33
C HIS A 128 -11.01 -3.49 -4.54
N LEU A 129 -11.89 -2.81 -3.80
CA LEU A 129 -13.35 -2.87 -3.94
C LEU A 129 -13.81 -1.96 -5.08
N THR A 130 -14.95 -2.30 -5.69
CA THR A 130 -15.54 -1.54 -6.81
C THR A 130 -17.02 -1.32 -6.54
N ASP A 131 -17.32 -0.44 -5.58
CA ASP A 131 -18.69 -0.15 -5.14
C ASP A 131 -19.37 0.85 -6.07
N ASP A 132 -18.60 1.77 -6.67
CA ASP A 132 -19.07 2.74 -7.66
C ASP A 132 -18.12 2.89 -8.86
N GLU A 133 -18.53 3.69 -9.85
CA GLU A 133 -17.74 3.90 -11.08
C GLU A 133 -16.38 4.57 -10.81
N SER A 134 -16.26 5.43 -9.80
CA SER A 134 -15.00 6.09 -9.47
C SER A 134 -13.98 5.10 -8.91
N ASP A 135 -14.44 4.06 -8.20
CA ASP A 135 -13.56 2.96 -7.79
C ASP A 135 -13.00 2.20 -9.00
N LEU A 136 -13.81 1.97 -10.04
CA LEU A 136 -13.32 1.28 -11.24
C LEU A 136 -12.30 2.12 -12.01
N GLN A 137 -12.48 3.45 -12.05
CA GLN A 137 -11.48 4.37 -12.58
C GLN A 137 -10.19 4.33 -11.77
N ALA A 138 -10.29 4.30 -10.44
CA ALA A 138 -9.15 4.15 -9.55
C ALA A 138 -8.44 2.79 -9.74
N TYR A 139 -9.18 1.71 -10.00
CA TYR A 139 -8.61 0.40 -10.35
C TYR A 139 -7.73 0.50 -11.60
N LEU A 140 -8.23 1.14 -12.67
CA LEU A 140 -7.45 1.33 -13.91
C LEU A 140 -6.21 2.20 -13.67
N SER A 141 -6.34 3.28 -12.91
CA SER A 141 -5.18 4.13 -12.55
C SER A 141 -4.09 3.34 -11.82
N ARG A 142 -4.48 2.45 -10.89
CA ARG A 142 -3.52 1.57 -10.22
C ARG A 142 -2.88 0.56 -11.16
N LEU A 143 -3.62 0.00 -12.13
CA LEU A 143 -3.02 -0.86 -13.16
C LEU A 143 -1.95 -0.12 -13.96
N GLN A 144 -2.22 1.12 -14.34
CA GLN A 144 -1.28 2.00 -15.07
C GLN A 144 -0.07 2.44 -14.25
N GLN A 145 -0.03 2.15 -12.95
CA GLN A 145 1.13 2.45 -12.09
C GLN A 145 1.97 1.21 -11.79
N ILE A 146 1.54 0.01 -12.20
CA ILE A 146 2.30 -1.22 -11.95
C ILE A 146 3.67 -1.14 -12.63
N ASP A 147 3.74 -0.59 -13.83
CA ASP A 147 4.98 -0.40 -14.59
C ASP A 147 5.98 0.49 -13.85
N ARG A 148 5.53 1.63 -13.33
CA ARG A 148 6.32 2.55 -12.50
C ARG A 148 6.87 1.82 -11.28
N VAL A 149 5.98 1.18 -10.51
CA VAL A 149 6.36 0.53 -9.25
C VAL A 149 7.36 -0.60 -9.49
N LEU A 150 7.10 -1.48 -10.47
CA LEU A 150 8.02 -2.56 -10.81
C LEU A 150 9.34 -2.04 -11.38
N GLY A 151 9.31 -0.96 -12.17
CA GLY A 151 10.48 -0.28 -12.71
C GLY A 151 11.40 0.29 -11.63
N ASP A 152 10.84 1.05 -10.68
CA ASP A 152 11.58 1.61 -9.54
C ASP A 152 12.27 0.51 -8.72
N LEU A 153 11.55 -0.59 -8.49
CA LEU A 153 12.03 -1.76 -7.77
C LEU A 153 13.09 -2.55 -8.55
N LEU A 154 12.96 -2.63 -9.87
CA LEU A 154 13.94 -3.24 -10.76
C LEU A 154 15.25 -2.45 -10.74
N ASP A 155 15.19 -1.13 -10.82
CA ASP A 155 16.38 -0.28 -10.76
C ASP A 155 17.08 -0.38 -9.40
N ARG A 156 16.32 -0.41 -8.30
CA ARG A 156 16.88 -0.71 -6.98
C ARG A 156 17.53 -2.10 -6.94
N SER A 157 16.88 -3.12 -7.51
CA SER A 157 17.43 -4.49 -7.55
C SER A 157 18.70 -4.58 -8.41
N ARG A 158 18.80 -3.82 -9.51
CA ARG A 158 20.02 -3.71 -10.33
C ARG A 158 21.15 -3.07 -9.54
N GLN A 159 20.87 -2.01 -8.77
CA GLN A 159 21.85 -1.39 -7.89
C GLN A 159 22.35 -2.37 -6.82
N GLN A 160 21.45 -3.09 -6.14
CA GLN A 160 21.82 -4.16 -5.20
C GLN A 160 22.75 -5.19 -5.84
N ALA A 161 22.42 -5.64 -7.05
CA ALA A 161 23.20 -6.63 -7.77
C ALA A 161 24.59 -6.11 -8.18
N ALA A 162 24.75 -4.81 -8.43
CA ALA A 162 26.03 -4.15 -8.68
C ALA A 162 26.88 -4.03 -7.40
N ASP A 163 26.25 -3.85 -6.24
CA ASP A 163 26.87 -3.81 -4.92
C ASP A 163 27.18 -5.20 -4.34
N GLY A 164 26.93 -6.27 -5.11
CA GLY A 164 27.17 -7.66 -4.70
C GLY A 164 26.08 -8.26 -3.81
N ILE A 165 24.97 -7.53 -3.59
CA ILE A 165 23.81 -7.99 -2.83
C ILE A 165 22.91 -8.75 -3.80
N ARG A 166 23.05 -10.08 -3.83
CA ARG A 166 22.27 -10.96 -4.71
C ARG A 166 21.64 -12.08 -3.92
N GLN A 167 20.39 -12.37 -4.26
CA GLN A 167 19.73 -13.56 -3.74
C GLN A 167 20.33 -14.85 -4.33
N PRO A 168 20.18 -16.00 -3.64
CA PRO A 168 20.52 -17.30 -4.19
C PRO A 168 19.77 -17.60 -5.50
N ARG A 169 20.38 -18.39 -6.38
CA ARG A 169 19.81 -18.76 -7.68
C ARG A 169 18.35 -19.22 -7.62
N PHE A 170 18.02 -20.09 -6.66
CA PHE A 170 16.67 -20.68 -6.55
C PHE A 170 15.58 -19.64 -6.31
N ASN A 171 15.89 -18.48 -5.71
CA ASN A 171 14.90 -17.42 -5.53
C ASN A 171 14.53 -16.76 -6.86
N TYR A 172 15.48 -16.59 -7.79
CA TYR A 172 15.16 -16.11 -9.14
C TYR A 172 14.27 -17.11 -9.88
N GLU A 173 14.52 -18.43 -9.72
CA GLU A 173 13.69 -19.47 -10.33
C GLU A 173 12.25 -19.42 -9.78
N PHE A 174 12.07 -19.14 -8.48
CA PHE A 174 10.73 -18.90 -7.92
C PHE A 174 10.06 -17.65 -8.47
N ALA A 175 10.80 -16.54 -8.56
CA ALA A 175 10.27 -15.29 -9.09
C ALA A 175 9.83 -15.43 -10.55
N LEU A 176 10.65 -16.05 -11.40
CA LEU A 176 10.31 -16.32 -12.79
C LEU A 176 9.05 -17.20 -12.91
N SER A 177 8.98 -18.28 -12.13
CA SER A 177 7.79 -19.14 -12.12
C SER A 177 6.54 -18.43 -11.63
N GLU A 178 6.68 -17.47 -10.72
CA GLU A 178 5.58 -16.62 -10.25
C GLU A 178 5.14 -15.62 -11.32
N ILE A 179 6.10 -14.98 -12.00
CA ILE A 179 5.84 -14.09 -13.14
C ILE A 179 5.05 -14.84 -14.22
N ASP A 180 5.52 -16.03 -14.63
CA ASP A 180 4.85 -16.86 -15.63
C ASP A 180 3.38 -17.15 -15.28
N ARG A 181 3.07 -17.34 -13.99
CA ARG A 181 1.69 -17.57 -13.54
C ARG A 181 0.84 -16.31 -13.54
N VAL A 182 1.42 -15.16 -13.20
CA VAL A 182 0.70 -13.88 -13.18
C VAL A 182 0.34 -13.45 -14.61
N THR A 183 1.26 -13.66 -15.55
CA THR A 183 1.12 -13.27 -16.97
C THR A 183 0.59 -14.40 -17.86
N ALA A 184 0.05 -15.48 -17.27
CA ALA A 184 -0.55 -16.57 -18.03
C ALA A 184 -1.93 -16.19 -18.61
N GLY A 185 -2.19 -16.63 -19.84
CA GLY A 185 -3.49 -16.50 -20.50
C GLY A 185 -3.94 -15.06 -20.77
N VAL A 186 -5.21 -14.90 -21.11
CA VAL A 186 -5.79 -13.59 -21.43
C VAL A 186 -5.75 -12.69 -20.19
N PRO A 187 -5.37 -11.41 -20.33
CA PRO A 187 -5.10 -10.70 -21.59
C PRO A 187 -3.64 -10.66 -22.02
N PHE A 188 -2.72 -11.24 -21.24
CA PHE A 188 -1.28 -11.17 -21.48
C PHE A 188 -0.83 -12.04 -22.67
N ASN A 189 -1.43 -13.21 -22.83
CA ASN A 189 -1.21 -14.07 -23.99
C ASN A 189 -2.50 -14.79 -24.42
N THR A 190 -2.52 -15.33 -25.64
CA THR A 190 -3.68 -16.03 -26.21
C THR A 190 -3.46 -17.53 -26.29
N ASP A 191 -2.77 -18.12 -25.32
CA ASP A 191 -2.60 -19.57 -25.23
C ASP A 191 -3.84 -20.22 -24.62
N ASP A 192 -4.63 -20.89 -25.46
CA ASP A 192 -5.85 -21.61 -25.07
C ASP A 192 -5.60 -22.75 -24.07
N SER A 193 -4.34 -23.16 -23.85
CA SER A 193 -3.98 -24.18 -22.87
C SER A 193 -3.72 -23.62 -21.46
N SER A 194 -3.66 -22.29 -21.34
CA SER A 194 -3.45 -21.59 -20.08
C SER A 194 -4.76 -20.97 -19.56
N PRO A 195 -5.05 -21.03 -18.25
CA PRO A 195 -6.17 -20.27 -17.69
C PRO A 195 -5.92 -18.77 -17.88
N ASN A 196 -7.01 -17.99 -18.00
CA ASN A 196 -6.91 -16.53 -17.98
C ASN A 196 -6.19 -16.05 -16.72
N SER A 197 -5.53 -14.90 -16.82
CA SER A 197 -4.81 -14.32 -15.70
C SER A 197 -5.75 -14.05 -14.51
N PRO A 198 -5.33 -14.34 -13.27
CA PRO A 198 -6.15 -14.11 -12.09
C PRO A 198 -6.66 -12.68 -11.96
N ILE A 199 -5.84 -11.67 -12.28
CA ILE A 199 -6.25 -10.26 -12.17
C ILE A 199 -7.34 -9.91 -13.18
N TRP A 200 -7.30 -10.50 -14.37
CA TRP A 200 -8.32 -10.31 -15.39
C TRP A 200 -9.64 -10.97 -15.00
N VAL A 201 -9.58 -12.22 -14.52
CA VAL A 201 -10.77 -12.94 -14.05
C VAL A 201 -11.43 -12.19 -12.88
N ASP A 202 -10.66 -11.69 -11.94
CA ASP A 202 -11.15 -10.88 -10.82
C ASP A 202 -11.84 -9.59 -11.31
N LEU A 203 -11.17 -8.83 -12.18
CA LEU A 203 -11.73 -7.59 -12.71
C LEU A 203 -13.05 -7.83 -13.47
N GLN A 204 -13.13 -8.87 -14.29
CA GLN A 204 -14.37 -9.26 -14.96
C GLN A 204 -15.49 -9.53 -13.94
N GLY A 205 -15.19 -10.29 -12.88
CA GLY A 205 -16.15 -10.58 -11.82
C GLY A 205 -16.63 -9.33 -11.08
N LYS A 206 -15.73 -8.37 -10.82
CA LYS A 206 -16.04 -7.07 -10.20
C LYS A 206 -16.96 -6.23 -11.09
N VAL A 207 -16.61 -6.08 -12.37
CA VAL A 207 -17.42 -5.33 -13.34
C VAL A 207 -18.80 -5.99 -13.54
N ASP A 208 -18.86 -7.31 -13.66
CA ASP A 208 -20.12 -8.05 -13.77
C ASP A 208 -21.02 -7.84 -12.54
N ALA A 209 -20.44 -7.81 -11.34
CA ALA A 209 -21.17 -7.53 -10.11
C ALA A 209 -21.74 -6.09 -10.11
N MET A 210 -20.96 -5.10 -10.57
CA MET A 210 -21.43 -3.72 -10.72
C MET A 210 -22.61 -3.61 -11.69
N VAL A 211 -22.55 -4.32 -12.83
CA VAL A 211 -23.68 -4.37 -13.80
C VAL A 211 -24.90 -5.02 -13.18
N LYS A 212 -24.73 -6.17 -12.51
CA LYS A 212 -25.82 -6.89 -11.84
C LYS A 212 -26.51 -6.03 -10.77
N ASN A 213 -25.73 -5.21 -10.08
CA ASN A 213 -26.23 -4.29 -9.05
C ASN A 213 -26.71 -2.95 -9.61
N SER A 214 -26.75 -2.79 -10.94
CA SER A 214 -27.16 -1.55 -11.63
C SER A 214 -26.31 -0.32 -11.27
N VAL A 215 -25.06 -0.54 -10.83
CA VAL A 215 -24.07 0.52 -10.61
C VAL A 215 -23.51 1.01 -11.95
N LEU A 216 -23.27 0.08 -12.88
CA LEU A 216 -22.85 0.36 -14.24
C LEU A 216 -23.83 -0.22 -15.26
N ASN A 217 -23.97 0.44 -16.40
CA ASN A 217 -24.66 -0.17 -17.55
C ASN A 217 -23.68 -1.04 -18.36
N SER A 218 -24.22 -1.95 -19.17
CA SER A 218 -23.42 -2.94 -19.91
C SER A 218 -22.49 -2.32 -20.96
N ASP A 219 -22.87 -1.21 -21.60
CA ASP A 219 -22.05 -0.57 -22.63
C ASP A 219 -20.80 0.06 -21.98
N VAL A 220 -20.98 0.80 -20.87
CA VAL A 220 -19.89 1.40 -20.09
C VAL A 220 -19.00 0.32 -19.48
N ALA A 221 -19.59 -0.76 -18.95
CA ALA A 221 -18.82 -1.90 -18.44
C ALA A 221 -17.88 -2.50 -19.51
N GLN A 222 -18.36 -2.61 -20.75
CA GLN A 222 -17.56 -3.12 -21.86
C GLN A 222 -16.43 -2.16 -22.25
N GLU A 223 -16.64 -0.84 -22.13
CA GLU A 223 -15.58 0.17 -22.33
C GLU A 223 -14.48 0.02 -21.28
N TYR A 224 -14.81 -0.12 -19.99
CA TYR A 224 -13.82 -0.34 -18.93
C TYR A 224 -13.05 -1.64 -19.10
N LEU A 225 -13.72 -2.74 -19.48
CA LEU A 225 -13.04 -4.01 -19.75
C LEU A 225 -12.10 -3.91 -20.95
N THR A 226 -12.46 -3.14 -21.98
CA THR A 226 -11.57 -2.87 -23.12
C THR A 226 -10.33 -2.10 -22.68
N GLN A 227 -10.52 -1.00 -21.94
CA GLN A 227 -9.40 -0.20 -21.42
C GLN A 227 -8.48 -1.02 -20.51
N ALA A 228 -9.05 -1.80 -19.58
CA ALA A 228 -8.27 -2.67 -18.71
C ALA A 228 -7.46 -3.70 -19.49
N ARG A 229 -8.06 -4.28 -20.54
CA ARG A 229 -7.37 -5.23 -21.41
C ARG A 229 -6.19 -4.56 -22.12
N GLU A 230 -6.35 -3.34 -22.61
CA GLU A 230 -5.28 -2.56 -23.23
C GLU A 230 -4.15 -2.26 -22.24
N ILE A 231 -4.46 -1.81 -21.02
CA ILE A 231 -3.47 -1.56 -19.96
C ILE A 231 -2.72 -2.85 -19.60
N LEU A 232 -3.45 -3.94 -19.38
CA LEU A 232 -2.87 -5.22 -18.99
C LEU A 232 -1.97 -5.82 -20.08
N SER A 233 -2.41 -5.79 -21.34
CA SER A 233 -1.63 -6.34 -22.47
C SER A 233 -0.55 -5.39 -23.01
N GLY A 234 -0.57 -4.12 -22.57
CA GLY A 234 0.42 -3.11 -22.90
C GLY A 234 1.38 -2.85 -21.75
N GLU A 235 1.14 -1.77 -21.00
CA GLU A 235 2.02 -1.24 -19.94
C GLU A 235 2.34 -2.29 -18.88
N VAL A 236 1.33 -3.04 -18.41
CA VAL A 236 1.55 -4.04 -17.36
C VAL A 236 2.38 -5.20 -17.90
N LEU A 237 2.06 -5.76 -19.08
CA LEU A 237 2.86 -6.84 -19.66
C LEU A 237 4.33 -6.42 -19.84
N ALA A 238 4.55 -5.21 -20.37
CA ALA A 238 5.89 -4.66 -20.56
C ALA A 238 6.68 -4.50 -19.24
N ALA A 239 6.00 -4.35 -18.11
CA ALA A 239 6.63 -4.28 -16.79
C ALA A 239 7.11 -5.65 -16.28
N TYR A 240 6.55 -6.75 -16.80
CA TYR A 240 6.92 -8.12 -16.45
C TYR A 240 7.98 -8.72 -17.40
N ASP A 241 8.19 -8.13 -18.58
CA ASP A 241 9.22 -8.51 -19.57
C ASP A 241 10.63 -7.97 -19.22
#